data_AF-A0A497MVG2-F1
#
_entry.id   AF-A0A497MVG2-F1
#
_cell.length_a   1.000
_cell.length_b   1.000
_cell.length_c   1.000
_cell.angle_alpha   90.00
_cell.angle_beta   90.00
_cell.angle_gamma   90.00
#
_symmetry.space_group_name_H-M   'P 1'
#
loop_
_entity.id
_entity.type
_entity.pdbx_description
1 polymer ?
#
loop_
_entity_poly.entity_id
_entity_poly.type
_entity_poly.pdbx_seq_one_letter_code
_entity_poly.pdbx_strand_id
1 'polypeptide(L)'
;MLEMPMAVDWPKYNEALVRRGEILLDLSLLKSWGDELEEMNRGKEGGRYLYPNSFIRLQAFIRACFMLPYRQLEGFTRALSRWEPRLIAPDYSTTCRRINALDIGLEPRLDPDEPVTLAVDASGIKVADRGEWIRMKWRR
;
A
#
# COMPACT_ATOMS: atom_id res chain seq x y z
N MET A 1 -40.75 -6.09 -28.82
CA MET A 1 -39.48 -6.13 -29.58
C MET A 1 -38.38 -6.19 -28.54
N LEU A 2 -37.93 -7.40 -28.20
CA LEU A 2 -36.89 -7.62 -27.19
C LEU A 2 -35.54 -7.25 -27.82
N GLU A 3 -34.81 -6.31 -27.23
CA GLU A 3 -33.42 -6.04 -27.60
C GLU A 3 -32.61 -7.33 -27.38
N MET A 4 -32.01 -7.84 -28.44
CA MET A 4 -31.04 -8.93 -28.34
C MET A 4 -29.79 -8.40 -27.63
N PRO A 5 -29.31 -9.03 -26.55
CA PRO A 5 -28.09 -8.58 -25.90
C PRO A 5 -26.94 -8.61 -26.90
N MET A 6 -26.25 -7.49 -27.07
CA MET A 6 -25.09 -7.42 -27.95
C MET A 6 -24.07 -8.48 -27.54
N ALA A 7 -23.60 -9.26 -28.51
CA ALA A 7 -22.56 -10.27 -28.27
C ALA A 7 -21.35 -9.61 -27.60
N VAL A 8 -20.96 -10.13 -26.43
CA VAL A 8 -19.81 -9.62 -25.68
C VAL A 8 -18.54 -9.90 -26.49
N ASP A 9 -17.78 -8.84 -26.78
CA ASP A 9 -16.44 -8.95 -27.37
C ASP A 9 -15.46 -9.48 -26.30
N TRP A 10 -15.38 -10.81 -26.21
CA TRP A 10 -14.53 -11.51 -25.25
C TRP A 10 -13.05 -11.15 -25.36
N PRO A 11 -12.44 -11.04 -26.55
CA PRO A 11 -11.07 -10.54 -26.68
C PRO A 11 -10.87 -9.17 -26.03
N LYS A 12 -11.73 -8.19 -26.32
CA LYS A 12 -11.64 -6.85 -25.74
C LYS A 12 -11.84 -6.85 -24.22
N TYR A 13 -12.78 -7.66 -23.74
CA TYR A 13 -13.02 -7.81 -22.31
C TYR A 13 -11.82 -8.42 -21.57
N ASN A 14 -11.21 -9.48 -22.12
CA ASN A 14 -10.02 -10.11 -21.55
C ASN A 14 -8.83 -9.16 -21.51
N GLU A 15 -8.59 -8.39 -22.58
CA GLU A 15 -7.55 -7.37 -22.60
C GLU A 15 -7.78 -6.31 -21.52
N ALA A 16 -9.04 -5.90 -21.29
CA ALA A 16 -9.37 -4.98 -20.21
C ALA A 16 -9.10 -5.57 -18.82
N LEU A 17 -9.28 -6.89 -18.62
CA LEU A 17 -8.93 -7.56 -17.37
C LEU A 17 -7.41 -7.62 -17.14
N VAL A 18 -6.62 -7.87 -18.19
CA VAL A 18 -5.16 -7.85 -18.12
C VAL A 18 -4.66 -6.46 -17.74
N ARG A 19 -5.15 -5.41 -18.43
CA ARG A 19 -4.79 -4.01 -18.14
C ARG A 19 -5.13 -3.57 -16.71
N ARG A 20 -6.22 -4.10 -16.13
CA ARG A 20 -6.55 -3.84 -14.72
C ARG A 20 -5.51 -4.41 -13.74
N GLY A 21 -4.75 -5.42 -14.17
CA GLY A 21 -3.66 -6.03 -13.39
C GLY A 21 -2.30 -5.39 -13.63
N GLU A 22 -2.18 -4.38 -14.50
CA GLU A 22 -0.93 -3.65 -14.69
C GLU A 22 -0.57 -2.87 -13.43
N ILE A 23 0.69 -3.01 -12.99
CA ILE A 23 1.20 -2.35 -11.79
C ILE A 23 2.38 -1.49 -12.21
N LEU A 24 2.21 -0.18 -12.06
CA LEU A 24 3.28 0.78 -12.28
C LEU A 24 3.81 1.24 -10.93
N LEU A 25 5.14 1.22 -10.77
CA LEU A 25 5.81 1.72 -9.59
C LEU A 25 6.51 3.03 -9.95
N ASP A 26 6.13 4.12 -9.27
CA ASP A 26 6.87 5.36 -9.39
C ASP A 26 8.12 5.30 -8.51
N LEU A 27 9.28 5.16 -9.17
CA LEU A 27 10.59 5.16 -8.52
C LEU A 27 11.21 6.56 -8.44
N SER A 28 10.46 7.62 -8.77
CA SER A 28 10.93 9.01 -8.64
C SER A 28 11.32 9.37 -7.20
N LEU A 29 10.73 8.70 -6.20
CA LEU A 29 11.07 8.86 -4.78
C LEU A 29 12.56 8.56 -4.47
N LEU A 30 13.23 7.78 -5.33
CA LEU A 30 14.67 7.52 -5.19
C LEU A 30 15.52 8.76 -5.44
N LYS A 31 14.97 9.79 -6.11
CA LYS A 31 15.69 11.06 -6.36
C LYS A 31 15.95 11.83 -5.07
N SER A 32 15.03 11.79 -4.11
CA SER A 32 15.14 12.47 -2.81
C SER A 32 15.75 11.59 -1.73
N TRP A 33 16.32 10.43 -2.08
CA TRP A 33 16.83 9.46 -1.10
C TRP A 33 17.90 10.06 -0.18
N GLY A 34 18.87 10.78 -0.77
CA GLY A 34 19.95 11.44 -0.02
C GLY A 34 19.41 12.53 0.89
N ASP A 35 18.69 13.49 0.30
CA ASP A 35 18.13 14.65 1.00
C ASP A 35 17.22 14.24 2.18
N GLU A 36 16.37 13.23 1.97
CA GLU A 36 15.49 12.72 3.02
C GLU A 36 16.28 12.04 4.15
N LEU A 37 17.33 11.28 3.81
CA LEU A 37 18.19 10.67 4.81
C LEU A 37 19.00 11.71 5.59
N GLU A 38 19.48 12.76 4.94
CA GLU A 38 20.17 13.86 5.60
C GLU A 38 19.26 14.55 6.61
N GLU A 39 18.02 14.86 6.22
CA GLU A 39 17.02 15.43 7.12
C GLU A 39 16.69 14.48 8.27
N MET A 40 16.39 13.21 7.99
CA MET A 40 16.04 12.20 9.00
C MET A 40 17.16 11.93 10.00
N ASN A 41 18.42 12.16 9.62
CA ASN A 41 19.58 11.95 10.46
C ASN A 41 20.16 13.26 11.03
N ARG A 42 19.56 14.42 10.74
CA ARG A 42 20.05 15.71 11.23
C ARG A 42 19.98 15.76 12.75
N GLY A 43 21.13 16.00 13.39
CA GLY A 43 21.24 16.05 14.86
C GLY A 43 20.96 14.73 15.57
N LYS A 44 20.86 13.61 14.85
CA LYS A 44 20.58 12.30 15.45
C LYS A 44 21.82 11.75 16.16
N GLU A 45 21.69 11.46 17.44
CA GLU A 45 22.67 10.69 18.21
C GLU A 45 22.35 9.18 18.14
N GLY A 46 23.39 8.36 18.01
CA GLY A 46 23.26 6.90 17.85
C GLY A 46 23.16 6.42 16.40
N GLY A 47 22.52 5.26 16.20
CA GLY A 47 22.45 4.60 14.89
C GLY A 47 21.69 5.42 13.84
N ARG A 48 22.34 5.68 12.70
CA ARG A 48 21.75 6.43 11.58
C ARG A 48 20.80 5.57 10.75
N TYR A 49 19.76 6.19 10.21
CA TYR A 49 18.89 5.58 9.21
C TYR A 49 19.63 5.41 7.89
N LEU A 50 19.45 4.24 7.27
CA LEU A 50 19.99 3.92 5.94
C LEU A 50 18.92 3.93 4.84
N TYR A 51 17.64 3.95 5.24
CA TYR A 51 16.50 3.85 4.34
C TYR A 51 15.53 4.99 4.61
N PRO A 52 15.16 5.82 3.62
CA PRO A 52 14.23 6.92 3.79
C PRO A 52 12.83 6.43 4.16
N ASN A 53 12.03 7.26 4.84
CA ASN A 53 10.67 6.92 5.22
C ASN A 53 9.77 6.76 3.98
N SER A 54 9.98 7.53 2.92
CA SER A 54 9.30 7.37 1.62
C SER A 54 9.44 5.95 1.08
N PHE A 55 10.64 5.39 1.12
CA PHE A 55 10.91 4.02 0.67
C PHE A 55 10.26 2.97 1.57
N ILE A 56 10.33 3.15 2.90
CA ILE A 56 9.63 2.25 3.84
C ILE A 56 8.11 2.30 3.62
N ARG A 57 7.54 3.47 3.31
CA ARG A 57 6.12 3.61 2.95
C ARG A 57 5.79 2.85 1.66
N LEU A 58 6.62 2.97 0.61
CA LEU A 58 6.44 2.18 -0.61
C LEU A 58 6.44 0.67 -0.29
N GLN A 59 7.38 0.21 0.52
CA GLN A 59 7.43 -1.19 0.96
C GLN A 59 6.16 -1.59 1.73
N ALA A 60 5.64 -0.73 2.60
CA ALA A 60 4.38 -0.96 3.31
C ALA A 60 3.18 -1.07 2.36
N PHE A 61 3.08 -0.18 1.36
CA PHE A 61 2.03 -0.22 0.34
C PHE A 61 2.06 -1.53 -0.46
N ILE A 62 3.23 -1.90 -0.99
CA ILE A 62 3.38 -3.15 -1.75
C ILE A 62 3.01 -4.35 -0.89
N ARG A 63 3.46 -4.36 0.37
CA ARG A 63 3.12 -5.41 1.33
C ARG A 63 1.61 -5.51 1.59
N ALA A 64 0.92 -4.37 1.72
CA ALA A 64 -0.51 -4.32 1.99
C ALA A 64 -1.35 -4.69 0.76
N CYS A 65 -1.03 -4.14 -0.41
CA CYS A 65 -1.76 -4.40 -1.66
C CYS A 65 -1.63 -5.85 -2.13
N PHE A 66 -0.45 -6.46 -1.98
CA PHE A 66 -0.18 -7.83 -2.44
C PHE A 66 -0.13 -8.87 -1.31
N MET A 67 -0.44 -8.45 -0.07
CA MET A 67 -0.45 -9.32 1.12
C MET A 67 0.86 -10.11 1.32
N LEU A 68 2.01 -9.51 0.96
CA LEU A 68 3.31 -10.18 0.99
C LEU A 68 3.82 -10.36 2.43
N PRO A 69 4.24 -11.56 2.85
CA PRO A 69 5.07 -11.73 4.04
C PRO A 69 6.39 -10.95 3.91
N TYR A 70 6.96 -10.48 5.03
CA TYR A 70 8.17 -9.64 5.02
C TYR A 70 9.37 -10.25 4.27
N ARG A 71 9.55 -11.57 4.30
CA ARG A 71 10.61 -12.26 3.54
C ARG A 71 10.36 -12.24 2.03
N GLN A 72 9.10 -12.34 1.60
CA GLN A 72 8.75 -12.19 0.19
C GLN A 72 8.92 -10.73 -0.26
N LEU A 73 8.59 -9.76 0.60
CA LEU A 73 8.84 -8.34 0.34
C LEU A 73 10.34 -8.03 0.19
N GLU A 74 11.20 -8.62 1.03
CA GLU A 74 12.65 -8.55 0.86
C GLU A 74 13.07 -9.14 -0.50
N GLY A 75 12.57 -10.32 -0.87
CA GLY A 75 12.83 -10.95 -2.17
C GLY A 75 12.36 -10.10 -3.36
N PHE A 76 11.17 -9.51 -3.27
CA PHE A 76 10.62 -8.56 -4.23
C PHE A 76 11.55 -7.35 -4.38
N THR A 77 11.96 -6.77 -3.25
CA THR A 77 12.82 -5.58 -3.21
C THR A 77 14.20 -5.87 -3.82
N ARG A 78 14.78 -7.05 -3.54
CA ARG A 78 16.02 -7.54 -4.18
C ARG A 78 15.86 -7.78 -5.68
N ALA A 79 14.68 -8.23 -6.11
CA ALA A 79 14.43 -8.40 -7.53
C ALA A 79 14.36 -7.05 -8.23
N LEU A 80 13.71 -6.06 -7.61
CA LEU A 80 13.61 -4.70 -8.12
C LEU A 80 14.96 -3.98 -8.18
N SER A 81 15.83 -4.17 -7.18
CA SER A 81 17.18 -3.58 -7.17
C SER A 81 18.09 -4.06 -8.32
N ARG A 82 17.76 -5.18 -8.98
CA ARG A 82 18.48 -5.62 -10.18
C ARG A 82 18.22 -4.73 -11.39
N TRP A 83 17.09 -4.04 -11.40
CA TRP A 83 16.67 -3.14 -12.49
C TRP A 83 16.84 -1.66 -12.14
N GLU A 84 16.84 -1.34 -10.84
CA GLU A 84 17.06 0.00 -10.33
C GLU A 84 18.22 -0.01 -9.31
N PRO A 85 19.47 0.19 -9.76
CA PRO A 85 20.66 0.07 -8.92
C PRO A 85 20.74 1.07 -7.76
N ARG A 86 19.98 2.18 -7.81
CA ARG A 86 19.90 3.15 -6.69
C ARG A 86 19.14 2.58 -5.50
N LEU A 87 18.35 1.53 -5.70
CA LEU A 87 17.55 0.88 -4.68
C LEU A 87 18.37 -0.22 -4.01
N ILE A 88 18.64 -0.05 -2.72
CA ILE A 88 19.29 -1.09 -1.89
C ILE A 88 18.21 -1.78 -1.07
N ALA A 89 18.12 -3.11 -1.17
CA ALA A 89 17.12 -3.88 -0.43
C ALA A 89 17.50 -4.02 1.06
N PRO A 90 16.65 -3.57 2.01
CA PRO A 90 16.79 -3.91 3.42
C PRO A 90 16.48 -5.39 3.66
N ASP A 91 17.04 -5.95 4.73
CA ASP A 91 16.62 -7.26 5.22
C ASP A 91 15.19 -7.21 5.80
N TYR A 92 14.53 -8.36 5.88
CA TYR A 92 13.15 -8.44 6.35
C TYR A 92 12.97 -7.92 7.78
N SER A 93 13.98 -8.02 8.64
CA SER A 93 13.88 -7.60 10.04
C SER A 93 13.93 -6.07 10.15
N THR A 94 14.78 -5.42 9.34
CA THR A 94 14.80 -3.96 9.20
C THR A 94 13.49 -3.45 8.63
N THR A 95 13.00 -4.09 7.56
CA THR A 95 11.72 -3.74 6.92
C THR A 95 10.54 -3.87 7.90
N CYS A 96 10.43 -5.00 8.59
CA CYS A 96 9.37 -5.26 9.58
C CYS A 96 9.35 -4.21 10.69
N ARG A 97 10.51 -3.95 11.32
CA ARG A 97 10.61 -2.94 12.38
C ARG A 97 10.23 -1.55 11.89
N ARG A 98 10.72 -1.15 10.71
CA ARG A 98 10.49 0.18 10.16
C ARG A 98 9.04 0.39 9.73
N ILE A 99 8.41 -0.61 9.10
CA ILE A 99 7.00 -0.54 8.71
C ILE A 99 6.09 -0.45 9.94
N ASN A 100 6.33 -1.27 10.97
CA ASN A 100 5.52 -1.23 12.20
C ASN A 100 5.70 0.07 13.00
N ALA A 101 6.81 0.76 12.80
CA ALA A 101 7.10 2.05 13.43
C ALA A 101 6.71 3.25 12.54
N LEU A 102 6.15 3.03 11.35
CA LEU A 102 5.65 4.12 10.53
C LEU A 102 4.44 4.73 11.22
N ASP A 103 4.50 6.04 11.43
CA ASP A 103 3.30 6.83 11.69
C ASP A 103 2.53 6.96 10.37
N ILE A 104 1.62 6.01 10.16
CA ILE A 104 0.65 6.05 9.08
C ILE A 104 -0.50 6.84 9.66
N GLY A 105 -0.60 8.11 9.27
CA GLY A 105 -1.81 8.90 9.48
C GLY A 105 -2.96 8.22 8.76
N LEU A 106 -3.56 7.22 9.39
CA LEU A 106 -4.86 6.70 9.01
C LEU A 106 -5.79 7.88 9.26
N GLU A 107 -6.27 8.54 8.21
CA GLU A 107 -7.31 9.55 8.36
C GLU A 107 -8.40 8.96 9.26
N PRO A 108 -8.60 9.49 10.47
CA PRO A 108 -9.65 8.97 11.32
C PRO A 108 -10.95 9.51 10.71
N ARG A 109 -11.71 8.64 10.06
CA ARG A 109 -13.17 8.82 9.98
C ARG A 109 -13.89 8.34 11.23
N LEU A 110 -13.15 7.80 12.19
CA LEU A 110 -13.70 7.30 13.43
C LEU A 110 -13.36 8.30 14.53
N ASP A 111 -14.39 8.99 15.00
CA ASP A 111 -14.33 9.78 16.22
C ASP A 111 -14.16 8.81 17.42
N PRO A 112 -13.11 8.95 18.26
CA PRO A 112 -12.91 8.11 19.43
C PRO A 112 -14.07 8.15 20.43
N ASP A 113 -14.84 9.23 20.43
CA ASP A 113 -15.96 9.46 21.33
C ASP A 113 -17.30 8.92 20.75
N GLU A 114 -17.31 8.44 19.50
CA GLU A 114 -18.51 7.86 18.87
C GLU A 114 -18.52 6.31 18.88
N PRO A 115 -19.70 5.67 19.07
CA PRO A 115 -19.80 4.22 19.05
C PRO A 115 -19.49 3.60 17.68
N VAL A 116 -18.47 2.74 17.64
CA VAL A 116 -18.06 2.00 16.43
C VAL A 116 -18.79 0.65 16.33
N THR A 117 -19.24 0.27 15.13
CA THR A 117 -19.77 -1.07 14.85
C THR A 117 -18.68 -1.95 14.24
N LEU A 118 -18.42 -3.10 14.88
CA LEU A 118 -17.54 -4.14 14.36
C LEU A 118 -18.36 -5.30 13.79
N ALA A 119 -18.18 -5.59 12.50
CA ALA A 119 -18.71 -6.80 11.88
C ALA A 119 -17.56 -7.78 11.64
N VAL A 120 -17.75 -9.03 12.03
CA VAL A 120 -16.78 -10.11 11.82
C VAL A 120 -17.45 -11.18 10.97
N ASP A 121 -16.86 -11.51 9.83
CA ASP A 121 -17.26 -12.64 8.98
C ASP A 121 -16.07 -13.55 8.69
N ALA A 122 -16.31 -14.66 7.96
CA ALA A 122 -15.26 -15.63 7.64
C ALA A 122 -14.17 -15.07 6.70
N SER A 123 -14.44 -13.96 6.01
CA SER A 123 -13.50 -13.28 5.10
C SER A 123 -12.73 -12.15 5.76
N GLY A 124 -13.18 -11.65 6.92
CA GLY A 124 -12.43 -10.70 7.71
C GLY A 124 -13.26 -9.85 8.68
N ILE A 125 -12.62 -8.76 9.10
CA ILE A 125 -13.16 -7.80 10.06
C ILE A 125 -13.46 -6.50 9.32
N LYS A 126 -14.67 -5.97 9.50
CA LYS A 126 -15.10 -4.67 8.99
C LYS A 126 -15.43 -3.74 10.15
N VAL A 127 -14.71 -2.62 10.22
CA VAL A 127 -14.94 -1.54 11.19
C VAL A 127 -15.70 -0.43 10.46
N ALA A 128 -16.85 -0.02 10.98
CA ALA A 128 -17.61 1.09 10.42
C ALA A 128 -18.17 1.98 11.53
N ASP A 129 -18.15 3.29 11.32
CA ASP A 129 -18.98 4.23 12.07
C ASP A 129 -20.47 4.01 11.72
N ARG A 130 -21.37 4.26 12.67
CA ARG A 130 -22.80 4.01 12.51
C ARG A 130 -23.34 4.79 11.31
N GLY A 131 -23.71 4.04 10.27
CA GLY A 131 -24.43 4.57 9.12
C GLY A 131 -23.59 4.95 7.91
N GLU A 132 -22.26 4.77 7.89
CA GLU A 132 -21.47 4.97 6.65
C GLU A 132 -21.99 4.12 5.49
N TRP A 133 -22.36 2.85 5.75
CA TRP A 133 -22.92 1.99 4.70
C TRP A 133 -24.27 2.49 4.17
N ILE A 134 -25.13 3.02 5.03
CA ILE A 134 -26.44 3.56 4.62
C ILE A 134 -26.28 4.89 3.88
N ARG A 135 -25.32 5.72 4.30
CA ARG A 135 -24.95 6.99 3.63
C ARG A 135 -24.34 6.75 2.26
N MET A 136 -23.53 5.69 2.07
CA MET A 136 -23.04 5.27 0.75
C MET A 136 -24.15 4.69 -0.12
N LYS A 137 -25.03 3.86 0.43
CA LYS A 137 -26.10 3.19 -0.32
C LYS A 137 -27.16 4.17 -0.86
N TRP A 138 -27.39 5.28 -0.15
CA TRP A 138 -28.44 6.25 -0.48
C TRP A 138 -27.92 7.63 -0.90
N ARG A 139 -26.73 7.71 -1.50
CA ARG A 139 -26.35 8.90 -2.28
C ARG A 139 -27.23 8.95 -3.54
N ARG A 140 -28.29 9.75 -3.50
CA ARG A 140 -28.93 10.35 -4.68
C ARG A 140 -28.17 11.58 -5.11
#